data_AF-A0A5C6BE93-F1
#
_entry.id   AF-A0A5C6BE93-F1
#
_cell.length_a   1.000
_cell.length_b   1.000
_cell.length_c   1.000
_cell.angle_alpha   90.00
_cell.angle_beta   90.00
_cell.angle_gamma   90.00
#
_symmetry.space_group_name_H-M   'P 1'
#
loop_
_entity.id
_entity.type
_entity.pdbx_description
1 polymer ?
#
loop_
_entity_poly.entity_id
_entity_poly.type
_entity_poly.pdbx_seq_one_letter_code
_entity_poly.pdbx_strand_id
1 'polypeptide(L)'
;MELIEAQLDRLVGPTHHFGGLGVGNVASLSHAGNISNPAAAAIEGLDKMRMVASYGVPQFILPPQSRPDITFLKQVGFQVEDDSALEHVGEESPATFSAAMSCSAMWTANAATVSAGVDNRFGTPAMTVANLTASLHRAIEPPATLLELRNAFPHATLLPPLPGGTAMRDEGAANQMRFGNGENQAGLHLFVYGDGEPAPKHFWPRQTLCACQAIARGQGLDPDRTFFVKQNVNAIDAGAFHNDVVAASHHDLLIHHDAAFDDPAGVIAAMEDRYQEIFGTPLRRIVVSESELSLADAVSTYLFNSQIVTPRQCVGTSEAKPVLICPTQVQQHEAANALIQSWIAESGLFSEVQFVDLSQSMSGGGGPACLRLRIPMTEQQLQQTNARFRWTPELDERLRETIQRFYPTQVSLSELAHRDVVTQAKNAQAEIGKLFLSEELRASAQ
;
A
#
# COMPACT_ATOMS: atom_id res chain seq x y z
N MET A 1 21.76 -17.48 -1.62
CA MET A 1 20.43 -17.32 -2.26
C MET A 1 19.95 -15.93 -1.90
N GLU A 2 19.35 -15.21 -2.82
CA GLU A 2 18.91 -13.83 -2.61
C GLU A 2 17.42 -13.73 -2.31
N LEU A 3 17.03 -12.66 -1.64
CA LEU A 3 15.63 -12.30 -1.49
C LEU A 3 15.19 -11.47 -2.68
N ILE A 4 14.07 -11.87 -3.24
CA ILE A 4 13.40 -11.22 -4.35
C ILE A 4 12.17 -10.56 -3.78
N GLU A 5 12.09 -9.25 -3.92
CA GLU A 5 10.93 -8.52 -3.44
C GLU A 5 9.84 -8.53 -4.52
N ALA A 6 8.88 -9.43 -4.36
CA ALA A 6 7.68 -9.41 -5.17
C ALA A 6 6.76 -8.24 -4.77
N GLN A 7 6.04 -7.69 -5.73
CA GLN A 7 5.12 -6.58 -5.56
C GLN A 7 3.70 -7.09 -5.78
N LEU A 8 2.80 -6.81 -4.85
CA LEU A 8 1.39 -7.13 -4.95
C LEU A 8 0.59 -5.83 -4.99
N ASP A 9 0.02 -5.54 -6.13
CA ASP A 9 -0.94 -4.46 -6.30
C ASP A 9 -2.37 -5.02 -6.29
N ARG A 10 -3.35 -4.12 -6.20
CA ARG A 10 -4.75 -4.44 -6.46
C ARG A 10 -5.29 -3.51 -7.53
N LEU A 11 -6.04 -4.09 -8.47
CA LEU A 11 -6.76 -3.30 -9.46
C LEU A 11 -7.76 -2.36 -8.78
N VAL A 12 -7.74 -1.08 -9.17
CA VAL A 12 -8.75 -0.10 -8.73
C VAL A 12 -10.14 -0.56 -9.18
N GLY A 13 -11.13 -0.47 -8.29
CA GLY A 13 -12.48 -0.96 -8.57
C GLY A 13 -13.37 0.04 -9.33
N PRO A 14 -14.50 -0.42 -9.88
CA PRO A 14 -15.41 0.41 -10.69
C PRO A 14 -16.20 1.43 -9.86
N THR A 15 -16.17 1.34 -8.53
CA THR A 15 -16.82 2.28 -7.61
C THR A 15 -15.85 3.31 -7.02
N HIS A 16 -14.65 3.45 -7.61
CA HIS A 16 -13.67 4.46 -7.19
C HIS A 16 -14.30 5.85 -7.17
N HIS A 17 -14.22 6.53 -6.03
CA HIS A 17 -14.80 7.86 -5.84
C HIS A 17 -14.08 8.60 -4.72
N PHE A 18 -14.23 9.92 -4.70
CA PHE A 18 -13.62 10.78 -3.69
C PHE A 18 -14.58 11.02 -2.52
N GLY A 19 -14.57 10.09 -1.54
CA GLY A 19 -15.47 10.13 -0.39
C GLY A 19 -15.00 10.99 0.80
N GLY A 20 -13.75 11.45 0.83
CA GLY A 20 -13.23 12.23 1.97
C GLY A 20 -13.17 11.49 3.30
N LEU A 21 -12.98 10.16 3.28
CA LEU A 21 -13.22 9.29 4.44
C LEU A 21 -11.97 9.00 5.29
N GLY A 22 -10.77 9.39 4.84
CA GLY A 22 -9.51 9.04 5.50
C GLY A 22 -9.11 9.98 6.63
N VAL A 23 -8.98 9.48 7.86
CA VAL A 23 -8.59 10.28 9.04
C VAL A 23 -7.19 10.89 8.88
N GLY A 24 -7.09 12.21 8.73
CA GLY A 24 -5.81 12.90 8.53
C GLY A 24 -5.19 12.74 7.14
N ASN A 25 -5.94 12.18 6.18
CA ASN A 25 -5.53 12.19 4.78
C ASN A 25 -6.03 13.50 4.13
N VAL A 26 -5.14 14.49 4.07
CA VAL A 26 -5.44 15.83 3.55
C VAL A 26 -5.88 15.78 2.09
N ALA A 27 -5.26 14.94 1.25
CA ALA A 27 -5.64 14.79 -0.15
C ALA A 27 -7.07 14.23 -0.29
N SER A 28 -7.42 13.19 0.47
CA SER A 28 -8.77 12.64 0.47
C SER A 28 -9.82 13.67 0.88
N LEU A 29 -9.53 14.47 1.91
CA LEU A 29 -10.44 15.52 2.39
C LEU A 29 -10.61 16.65 1.38
N SER A 30 -9.53 17.08 0.71
CA SER A 30 -9.58 18.21 -0.24
C SER A 30 -10.28 17.88 -1.56
N HIS A 31 -10.31 16.60 -1.96
CA HIS A 31 -10.98 16.15 -3.18
C HIS A 31 -12.38 15.58 -2.94
N ALA A 32 -12.87 15.59 -1.68
CA ALA A 32 -14.16 15.02 -1.33
C ALA A 32 -15.31 15.61 -2.17
N GLY A 33 -16.14 14.74 -2.75
CA GLY A 33 -17.27 15.13 -3.59
C GLY A 33 -16.93 15.47 -5.04
N ASN A 34 -15.65 15.50 -5.42
CA ASN A 34 -15.27 15.64 -6.83
C ASN A 34 -15.72 14.42 -7.65
N ILE A 35 -15.92 14.65 -8.95
CA ILE A 35 -16.17 13.57 -9.92
C ILE A 35 -14.88 12.76 -10.09
N SER A 36 -14.96 11.45 -9.89
CA SER A 36 -13.86 10.52 -10.14
C SER A 36 -13.96 9.88 -11.53
N ASN A 37 -12.87 9.28 -11.99
CA ASN A 37 -12.83 8.47 -13.20
C ASN A 37 -12.33 7.06 -12.87
N PRO A 38 -13.22 6.12 -12.52
CA PRO A 38 -12.86 4.74 -12.18
C PRO A 38 -12.04 4.03 -13.26
N ALA A 39 -12.42 4.21 -14.53
CA ALA A 39 -11.70 3.61 -15.66
C ALA A 39 -10.25 4.13 -15.74
N ALA A 40 -10.05 5.46 -15.66
CA ALA A 40 -8.70 6.04 -15.66
C ALA A 40 -7.89 5.57 -14.45
N ALA A 41 -8.47 5.54 -13.25
CA ALA A 41 -7.78 5.10 -12.04
C ALA A 41 -7.27 3.65 -12.16
N ALA A 42 -8.06 2.77 -12.77
CA ALA A 42 -7.66 1.39 -13.03
C ALA A 42 -6.54 1.29 -14.08
N ILE A 43 -6.60 2.10 -15.15
CA ILE A 43 -5.56 2.15 -16.19
C ILE A 43 -4.23 2.71 -15.65
N GLU A 44 -4.28 3.80 -14.88
CA GLU A 44 -3.11 4.40 -14.20
C GLU A 44 -2.37 3.34 -13.35
N GLY A 45 -3.12 2.56 -12.56
CA GLY A 45 -2.56 1.45 -11.78
C GLY A 45 -1.92 0.35 -12.66
N LEU A 46 -2.57 -0.03 -13.76
CA LEU A 46 -2.01 -1.02 -14.70
C LEU A 46 -0.76 -0.52 -15.42
N ASP A 47 -0.69 0.76 -15.77
CA ASP A 47 0.50 1.36 -16.37
C ASP A 47 1.70 1.30 -15.40
N LYS A 48 1.47 1.60 -14.11
CA LYS A 48 2.48 1.43 -13.06
C LYS A 48 2.93 -0.03 -12.91
N MET A 49 1.99 -0.98 -12.87
CA MET A 49 2.31 -2.41 -12.77
C MET A 49 3.13 -2.90 -13.96
N ARG A 50 2.77 -2.49 -15.19
CA ARG A 50 3.51 -2.80 -16.42
C ARG A 50 4.93 -2.24 -16.37
N MET A 51 5.10 -1.01 -15.88
CA MET A 51 6.41 -0.39 -15.71
C MET A 51 7.28 -1.18 -14.71
N VAL A 52 6.75 -1.52 -13.53
CA VAL A 52 7.45 -2.37 -12.55
C VAL A 52 7.84 -3.72 -13.17
N ALA A 53 6.91 -4.36 -13.87
CA ALA A 53 7.15 -5.64 -14.52
C ALA A 53 8.20 -5.57 -15.64
N SER A 54 8.37 -4.43 -16.33
CA SER A 54 9.40 -4.25 -17.36
C SER A 54 10.83 -4.30 -16.81
N TYR A 55 11.01 -4.06 -15.51
CA TYR A 55 12.29 -4.28 -14.81
C TYR A 55 12.49 -5.74 -14.39
N GLY A 56 11.60 -6.66 -14.82
CA GLY A 56 11.59 -8.07 -14.42
C GLY A 56 11.20 -8.30 -12.95
N VAL A 57 10.80 -7.24 -12.24
CA VAL A 57 10.38 -7.31 -10.83
C VAL A 57 9.12 -8.17 -10.75
N PRO A 58 9.07 -9.14 -9.81
CA PRO A 58 7.90 -9.98 -9.71
C PRO A 58 6.60 -9.23 -9.32
N GLN A 59 5.76 -8.92 -10.29
CA GLN A 59 4.47 -8.25 -10.08
C GLN A 59 3.28 -9.23 -9.97
N PHE A 60 2.43 -9.01 -8.99
CA PHE A 60 1.16 -9.68 -8.76
C PHE A 60 0.02 -8.65 -8.71
N ILE A 61 -1.19 -9.08 -9.04
CA ILE A 61 -2.38 -8.25 -9.04
C ILE A 61 -3.56 -9.00 -8.41
N LEU A 62 -4.23 -8.34 -7.46
CA LEU A 62 -5.53 -8.76 -6.92
C LEU A 62 -6.69 -8.09 -7.68
N PRO A 63 -7.84 -8.76 -7.82
CA PRO A 63 -9.07 -8.09 -8.26
C PRO A 63 -9.53 -7.05 -7.23
N PRO A 64 -10.38 -6.08 -7.63
CA PRO A 64 -11.00 -5.18 -6.67
C PRO A 64 -11.91 -5.96 -5.71
N GLN A 65 -11.98 -5.54 -4.45
CA GLN A 65 -12.95 -6.12 -3.51
C GLN A 65 -14.38 -5.75 -3.94
N SER A 66 -15.33 -6.65 -3.68
CA SER A 66 -16.76 -6.46 -4.02
C SER A 66 -17.33 -5.19 -3.38
N ARG A 67 -17.95 -4.31 -4.19
CA ARG A 67 -18.57 -3.06 -3.76
C ARG A 67 -19.85 -2.82 -4.58
N PRO A 68 -20.98 -2.37 -3.98
CA PRO A 68 -21.20 -2.06 -2.57
C PRO A 68 -21.02 -3.26 -1.63
N ASP A 69 -20.52 -3.01 -0.42
CA ASP A 69 -20.53 -4.00 0.66
C ASP A 69 -21.91 -4.06 1.35
N ILE A 70 -22.78 -4.91 0.79
CA ILE A 70 -24.13 -5.14 1.31
C ILE A 70 -24.10 -5.77 2.72
N THR A 71 -23.06 -6.56 3.02
CA THR A 71 -22.94 -7.21 4.34
C THR A 71 -22.71 -6.15 5.41
N PHE A 72 -21.80 -5.21 5.15
CA PHE A 72 -21.56 -4.07 6.02
C PHE A 72 -22.82 -3.21 6.20
N LEU A 73 -23.54 -2.88 5.12
CA LEU A 73 -24.77 -2.09 5.21
C LEU A 73 -25.81 -2.76 6.14
N LYS A 74 -25.97 -4.08 6.04
CA LYS A 74 -26.86 -4.85 6.94
C LYS A 74 -26.36 -4.85 8.39
N GLN A 75 -25.05 -4.94 8.62
CA GLN A 75 -24.46 -4.91 9.96
C GLN A 75 -24.70 -3.57 10.68
N VAL A 76 -24.76 -2.47 9.94
CA VAL A 76 -25.03 -1.13 10.50
C VAL A 76 -26.52 -0.76 10.50
N GLY A 77 -27.41 -1.71 10.19
CA GLY A 77 -28.85 -1.61 10.44
C GLY A 77 -29.73 -1.40 9.21
N PHE A 78 -29.16 -1.26 8.00
CA PHE A 78 -29.97 -1.08 6.79
C PHE A 78 -30.61 -2.39 6.31
N GLN A 79 -31.87 -2.31 5.88
CA GLN A 79 -32.57 -3.41 5.22
C GLN A 79 -32.36 -3.30 3.71
N VAL A 80 -31.34 -4.01 3.19
CA VAL A 80 -30.99 -3.99 1.76
C VAL A 80 -31.43 -5.31 1.11
N GLU A 81 -32.63 -5.30 0.54
CA GLU A 81 -33.22 -6.47 -0.14
C GLU A 81 -32.76 -6.57 -1.61
N ASP A 82 -32.60 -5.43 -2.27
CA ASP A 82 -32.07 -5.33 -3.63
C ASP A 82 -31.36 -3.98 -3.85
N ASP A 83 -30.85 -3.78 -5.07
CA ASP A 83 -30.04 -2.60 -5.42
C ASP A 83 -30.83 -1.28 -5.44
N SER A 84 -32.17 -1.32 -5.48
CA SER A 84 -32.99 -0.10 -5.40
C SER A 84 -32.97 0.52 -4.00
N ALA A 85 -32.69 -0.28 -2.96
CA ALA A 85 -32.57 0.25 -1.60
C ALA A 85 -31.32 1.12 -1.40
N LEU A 86 -30.33 1.06 -2.31
CA LEU A 86 -29.07 1.81 -2.18
C LEU A 86 -29.25 3.32 -2.37
N GLU A 87 -30.23 3.74 -3.16
CA GLU A 87 -30.61 5.16 -3.27
C GLU A 87 -31.05 5.69 -1.90
N HIS A 88 -31.91 4.95 -1.21
CA HIS A 88 -32.36 5.31 0.13
C HIS A 88 -31.21 5.32 1.16
N VAL A 89 -30.29 4.36 1.11
CA VAL A 89 -29.09 4.35 1.97
C VAL A 89 -28.23 5.60 1.71
N GLY A 90 -28.05 5.97 0.44
CA GLY A 90 -27.32 7.17 0.03
C GLY A 90 -27.96 8.47 0.49
N GLU A 91 -29.30 8.54 0.51
CA GLU A 91 -30.06 9.69 1.02
C GLU A 91 -30.04 9.78 2.56
N GLU A 92 -30.20 8.64 3.25
CA GLU A 92 -30.29 8.60 4.72
C GLU A 92 -28.91 8.77 5.38
N SER A 93 -27.89 8.07 4.88
CA SER A 93 -26.52 8.15 5.40
C SER A 93 -25.48 8.14 4.28
N PRO A 94 -25.22 9.31 3.66
CA PRO A 94 -24.20 9.44 2.60
C PRO A 94 -22.81 8.93 3.02
N ALA A 95 -22.43 9.13 4.28
CA ALA A 95 -21.13 8.70 4.81
C ALA A 95 -21.03 7.17 4.90
N THR A 96 -22.09 6.49 5.37
CA THR A 96 -22.14 5.02 5.43
C THR A 96 -22.19 4.42 4.03
N PHE A 97 -22.97 5.03 3.13
CA PHE A 97 -23.03 4.64 1.73
C PHE A 97 -21.65 4.76 1.05
N SER A 98 -20.99 5.90 1.19
CA SER A 98 -19.63 6.12 0.66
C SER A 98 -18.64 5.10 1.21
N ALA A 99 -18.70 4.78 2.51
CA ALA A 99 -17.87 3.75 3.11
C ALA A 99 -18.11 2.36 2.49
N ALA A 100 -19.36 1.98 2.26
CA ALA A 100 -19.73 0.73 1.62
C ALA A 100 -19.32 0.64 0.14
N MET A 101 -19.10 1.78 -0.52
CA MET A 101 -18.71 1.89 -1.93
C MET A 101 -17.20 2.07 -2.14
N SER A 102 -16.43 2.33 -1.09
CA SER A 102 -15.02 2.70 -1.20
C SER A 102 -14.14 1.61 -1.83
N CYS A 103 -13.29 1.99 -2.80
CA CYS A 103 -12.25 1.13 -3.38
C CYS A 103 -10.91 1.17 -2.64
N SER A 104 -10.87 1.66 -1.40
CA SER A 104 -9.64 1.85 -0.59
C SER A 104 -8.74 0.61 -0.43
N ALA A 105 -9.27 -0.60 -0.63
CA ALA A 105 -8.48 -1.83 -0.67
C ALA A 105 -7.43 -1.84 -1.80
N MET A 106 -7.52 -0.92 -2.78
CA MET A 106 -6.51 -0.71 -3.81
C MET A 106 -5.13 -0.36 -3.23
N TRP A 107 -5.09 0.26 -2.04
CA TRP A 107 -3.85 0.58 -1.35
C TRP A 107 -3.34 -0.63 -0.55
N THR A 108 -2.71 -1.57 -1.26
CA THR A 108 -2.24 -2.82 -0.68
C THR A 108 -1.06 -2.67 0.27
N ALA A 109 -0.39 -1.51 0.33
CA ALA A 109 0.59 -1.22 1.39
C ALA A 109 -0.01 -1.40 2.79
N ASN A 110 -1.33 -1.22 2.94
CA ASN A 110 -2.01 -1.44 4.20
C ASN A 110 -2.69 -2.81 4.31
N ALA A 111 -2.60 -3.69 3.32
CA ALA A 111 -3.30 -4.97 3.34
C ALA A 111 -2.79 -5.87 4.49
N ALA A 112 -1.48 -5.86 4.73
CA ALA A 112 -0.83 -6.66 5.76
C ALA A 112 0.56 -6.09 6.11
N THR A 113 1.11 -6.49 7.26
CA THR A 113 2.55 -6.38 7.55
C THR A 113 3.24 -7.69 7.16
N VAL A 114 4.37 -7.60 6.46
CA VAL A 114 5.05 -8.76 5.87
C VAL A 114 6.44 -8.96 6.46
N SER A 115 6.80 -10.21 6.72
CA SER A 115 8.18 -10.62 7.04
C SER A 115 8.66 -11.71 6.09
N ALA A 116 9.93 -11.65 5.67
CA ALA A 116 10.51 -12.72 4.84
C ALA A 116 10.60 -14.01 5.65
N GLY A 117 10.63 -15.16 4.97
CA GLY A 117 10.73 -16.46 5.65
C GLY A 117 11.95 -16.60 6.56
N VAL A 118 13.04 -15.90 6.26
CA VAL A 118 14.27 -15.88 7.08
C VAL A 118 14.20 -14.98 8.31
N ASP A 119 13.20 -14.11 8.43
CA ASP A 119 13.08 -13.17 9.55
C ASP A 119 12.16 -13.67 10.66
N ASN A 120 11.35 -14.71 10.39
CA ASN A 120 10.22 -15.09 11.22
C ASN A 120 10.26 -16.58 11.60
N ARG A 121 9.44 -16.97 12.60
CA ARG A 121 9.47 -18.33 13.14
C ARG A 121 8.92 -19.42 12.22
N PHE A 122 8.28 -19.06 11.10
CA PHE A 122 7.57 -19.99 10.23
C PHE A 122 8.40 -20.47 9.05
N GLY A 123 9.56 -19.86 8.75
CA GLY A 123 10.40 -20.24 7.62
C GLY A 123 9.78 -19.96 6.23
N THR A 124 8.62 -19.29 6.20
CA THR A 124 7.86 -18.92 4.99
C THR A 124 7.51 -17.44 5.08
N PRO A 125 7.25 -16.74 3.95
CA PRO A 125 6.75 -15.38 4.02
C PRO A 125 5.52 -15.34 4.93
N ALA A 126 5.55 -14.48 5.93
CA ALA A 126 4.44 -14.35 6.88
C ALA A 126 3.79 -12.98 6.73
N MET A 127 2.46 -12.96 6.77
CA MET A 127 1.66 -11.75 6.59
C MET A 127 0.60 -11.67 7.68
N THR A 128 0.63 -10.60 8.48
CA THR A 128 -0.46 -10.28 9.42
C THR A 128 -1.36 -9.26 8.76
N VAL A 129 -2.60 -9.65 8.45
CA VAL A 129 -3.59 -8.77 7.80
C VAL A 129 -3.84 -7.57 8.71
N ALA A 130 -3.83 -6.35 8.16
CA ALA A 130 -4.09 -5.17 8.98
C ALA A 130 -5.58 -5.03 9.29
N ASN A 131 -5.95 -4.50 10.45
CA ASN A 131 -7.36 -4.33 10.82
C ASN A 131 -7.97 -3.01 10.33
N LEU A 132 -7.15 -2.00 10.03
CA LEU A 132 -7.55 -0.73 9.44
C LEU A 132 -8.66 0.00 10.21
N THR A 133 -8.72 -0.22 11.52
CA THR A 133 -9.82 0.26 12.37
C THR A 133 -9.83 1.77 12.60
N ALA A 134 -8.82 2.50 12.11
CA ALA A 134 -8.81 3.96 12.16
C ALA A 134 -9.80 4.61 11.19
N SER A 135 -10.30 3.90 10.17
CA SER A 135 -11.23 4.44 9.17
C SER A 135 -12.31 3.43 8.81
N LEU A 136 -13.59 3.82 8.94
CA LEU A 136 -14.74 2.92 8.77
C LEU A 136 -14.74 2.16 7.44
N HIS A 137 -14.52 2.89 6.34
CA HIS A 137 -14.50 2.34 4.98
C HIS A 137 -13.35 1.36 4.72
N ARG A 138 -12.32 1.37 5.57
CA ARG A 138 -11.20 0.44 5.50
C ARG A 138 -11.33 -0.74 6.44
N ALA A 139 -12.01 -0.55 7.58
CA ALA A 139 -12.26 -1.60 8.56
C ALA A 139 -13.09 -2.78 8.01
N ILE A 140 -13.74 -2.61 6.85
CA ILE A 140 -14.49 -3.66 6.14
C ILE A 140 -13.63 -4.50 5.18
N GLU A 141 -12.41 -4.07 4.88
CA GLU A 141 -11.48 -4.75 3.96
C GLU A 141 -10.90 -6.10 4.46
N PRO A 142 -10.55 -6.27 5.76
CA PRO A 142 -9.69 -7.37 6.21
C PRO A 142 -10.21 -8.80 5.93
N PRO A 143 -11.51 -9.12 6.08
CA PRO A 143 -11.99 -10.47 5.82
C PRO A 143 -11.74 -10.94 4.38
N ALA A 144 -11.98 -10.07 3.41
CA ALA A 144 -11.71 -10.34 1.99
C ALA A 144 -10.20 -10.39 1.72
N THR A 145 -9.43 -9.43 2.28
CA THR A 145 -7.96 -9.40 2.14
C THR A 145 -7.31 -10.70 2.61
N LEU A 146 -7.74 -11.27 3.74
CA LEU A 146 -7.21 -12.54 4.24
C LEU A 146 -7.42 -13.70 3.25
N LEU A 147 -8.61 -13.78 2.64
CA LEU A 147 -8.93 -14.83 1.67
C LEU A 147 -8.13 -14.65 0.37
N GLU A 148 -8.02 -13.41 -0.10
CA GLU A 148 -7.29 -13.06 -1.33
C GLU A 148 -5.80 -13.35 -1.20
N LEU A 149 -5.18 -12.95 -0.09
CA LEU A 149 -3.78 -13.28 0.20
C LEU A 149 -3.57 -14.79 0.29
N ARG A 150 -4.52 -15.54 0.87
CA ARG A 150 -4.43 -17.01 0.97
C ARG A 150 -4.44 -17.66 -0.41
N ASN A 151 -5.26 -17.11 -1.31
CA ASN A 151 -5.38 -17.62 -2.67
C ASN A 151 -4.17 -17.25 -3.54
N ALA A 152 -3.61 -16.06 -3.38
CA ALA A 152 -2.45 -15.60 -4.13
C ALA A 152 -1.14 -16.25 -3.65
N PHE A 153 -1.01 -16.48 -2.34
CA PHE A 153 0.21 -16.97 -1.69
C PHE A 153 -0.09 -18.17 -0.78
N PRO A 154 -0.46 -19.35 -1.35
CA PRO A 154 -0.94 -20.49 -0.57
C PRO A 154 0.11 -21.09 0.39
N HIS A 155 1.40 -20.84 0.14
CA HIS A 155 2.50 -21.30 1.00
C HIS A 155 2.99 -20.24 2.00
N ALA A 156 2.43 -19.03 1.96
CA ALA A 156 2.70 -18.01 2.96
C ALA A 156 1.93 -18.31 4.26
N THR A 157 2.53 -17.96 5.40
CA THR A 157 1.83 -18.02 6.68
C THR A 157 0.98 -16.77 6.87
N LEU A 158 -0.34 -16.92 6.84
CA LEU A 158 -1.26 -15.81 7.07
C LEU A 158 -1.78 -15.78 8.50
N LEU A 159 -1.60 -14.64 9.15
CA LEU A 159 -2.13 -14.35 10.47
C LEU A 159 -3.36 -13.45 10.34
N PRO A 160 -4.42 -13.69 11.13
CA PRO A 160 -5.63 -12.88 11.09
C PRO A 160 -5.33 -11.44 11.55
N PRO A 161 -6.23 -10.49 11.25
CA PRO A 161 -6.12 -9.15 11.79
C PRO A 161 -6.16 -9.14 13.31
N LEU A 162 -5.41 -8.22 13.90
CA LEU A 162 -5.52 -7.95 15.34
C LEU A 162 -6.96 -7.54 15.70
N PRO A 163 -7.39 -7.72 16.97
CA PRO A 163 -8.76 -7.41 17.41
C PRO A 163 -9.24 -5.98 17.11
N GLY A 164 -8.33 -5.04 16.84
CA GLY A 164 -8.64 -3.67 16.46
C GLY A 164 -9.07 -2.78 17.64
N GLY A 165 -9.94 -1.83 17.35
CA GLY A 165 -10.39 -0.81 18.31
C GLY A 165 -9.30 0.22 18.64
N THR A 166 -9.57 1.07 19.63
CA THR A 166 -8.67 2.17 20.02
C THR A 166 -7.30 1.72 20.51
N ALA A 167 -7.14 0.51 21.03
CA ALA A 167 -5.85 0.09 21.59
C ALA A 167 -4.92 -0.61 20.57
N MET A 168 -5.49 -1.17 19.49
CA MET A 168 -4.73 -2.01 18.55
C MET A 168 -4.99 -1.62 17.10
N ARG A 169 -5.01 -0.31 16.80
CA ARG A 169 -5.11 0.14 15.40
C ARG A 169 -3.84 -0.22 14.64
N ASP A 170 -4.03 -0.79 13.46
CA ASP A 170 -2.99 -1.32 12.60
C ASP A 170 -3.28 -1.02 11.13
N GLU A 171 -2.31 -0.41 10.45
CA GLU A 171 -2.33 0.02 9.06
C GLU A 171 -1.27 -0.70 8.20
N GLY A 172 -0.70 -1.81 8.69
CA GLY A 172 0.08 -2.73 7.87
C GLY A 172 1.48 -2.24 7.47
N ALA A 173 1.93 -2.65 6.28
CA ALA A 173 3.28 -2.37 5.78
C ALA A 173 3.56 -0.89 5.48
N ALA A 174 2.55 -0.02 5.38
CA ALA A 174 2.74 1.43 5.27
C ALA A 174 3.48 2.03 6.48
N ASN A 175 3.50 1.31 7.61
CA ASN A 175 4.20 1.69 8.85
C ASN A 175 5.32 0.71 9.22
N GLN A 176 5.81 -0.09 8.27
CA GLN A 176 6.88 -1.04 8.50
C GLN A 176 7.93 -1.00 7.39
N MET A 177 9.20 -1.03 7.81
CA MET A 177 10.36 -1.05 6.92
C MET A 177 11.25 -2.24 7.28
N ARG A 178 11.80 -2.89 6.26
CA ARG A 178 12.78 -3.97 6.40
C ARG A 178 14.12 -3.52 5.82
N PHE A 179 15.20 -3.78 6.53
CA PHE A 179 16.58 -3.50 6.12
C PHE A 179 17.41 -4.77 6.03
N GLY A 180 18.29 -4.86 5.04
CA GLY A 180 19.22 -5.96 4.87
C GLY A 180 20.06 -5.81 3.59
N ASN A 181 21.05 -6.67 3.42
CA ASN A 181 21.99 -6.64 2.28
C ASN A 181 21.46 -7.26 0.96
N GLY A 182 20.15 -7.57 0.88
CA GLY A 182 19.53 -8.21 -0.30
C GLY A 182 19.69 -9.73 -0.37
N GLU A 183 20.57 -10.31 0.45
CA GLU A 183 20.72 -11.76 0.54
C GLU A 183 19.56 -12.38 1.35
N ASN A 184 19.39 -13.70 1.23
CA ASN A 184 18.50 -14.50 2.08
C ASN A 184 19.08 -14.69 3.49
N GLN A 185 19.34 -13.56 4.14
CA GLN A 185 19.78 -13.41 5.51
C GLN A 185 18.71 -12.63 6.29
N ALA A 186 18.56 -12.95 7.57
CA ALA A 186 17.66 -12.23 8.46
C ALA A 186 17.98 -10.72 8.44
N GLY A 187 16.95 -9.90 8.25
CA GLY A 187 17.04 -8.45 8.19
C GLY A 187 16.86 -7.78 9.54
N LEU A 188 16.73 -6.45 9.52
CA LEU A 188 16.19 -5.65 10.60
C LEU A 188 14.80 -5.14 10.23
N HIS A 189 13.91 -5.05 11.20
CA HIS A 189 12.56 -4.50 11.03
C HIS A 189 12.43 -3.23 11.85
N LEU A 190 11.98 -2.14 11.22
CA LEU A 190 11.55 -0.92 11.89
C LEU A 190 10.05 -0.79 11.78
N PHE A 191 9.37 -0.79 12.92
CA PHE A 191 7.95 -0.48 13.04
C PHE A 191 7.78 0.97 13.49
N VAL A 192 6.90 1.69 12.82
CA VAL A 192 6.64 3.11 13.11
C VAL A 192 5.22 3.25 13.66
N TYR A 193 5.06 3.92 14.79
CA TYR A 193 3.75 4.11 15.44
C TYR A 193 3.51 5.59 15.76
N GLY A 194 2.26 5.99 16.01
CA GLY A 194 1.93 7.40 16.24
C GLY A 194 1.28 7.72 17.60
N ASP A 195 0.86 6.73 18.37
CA ASP A 195 0.21 6.95 19.67
C ASP A 195 1.19 7.22 20.82
N GLY A 196 0.66 7.71 21.95
CA GLY A 196 1.45 8.10 23.13
C GLY A 196 1.90 9.55 23.13
N GLU A 197 2.53 10.00 24.22
CA GLU A 197 3.03 11.38 24.37
C GLU A 197 4.40 11.60 23.70
N PRO A 198 4.66 12.77 23.09
CA PRO A 198 3.69 13.84 22.80
C PRO A 198 2.63 13.38 21.80
N ALA A 199 1.35 13.74 21.99
CA ALA A 199 0.30 13.39 21.04
C ALA A 199 0.16 14.42 19.89
N PRO A 200 -0.19 14.00 18.66
CA PRO A 200 -0.59 14.92 17.59
C PRO A 200 -1.81 15.77 17.99
N LYS A 201 -1.89 16.99 17.49
CA LYS A 201 -2.93 17.98 17.85
C LYS A 201 -4.11 18.01 16.87
N HIS A 202 -3.88 17.65 15.62
CA HIS A 202 -4.85 17.80 14.53
C HIS A 202 -5.39 16.46 14.05
N PHE A 203 -4.54 15.45 13.88
CA PHE A 203 -4.94 14.18 13.31
C PHE A 203 -4.65 13.00 14.23
N TRP A 204 -5.62 12.08 14.34
CA TRP A 204 -5.51 10.93 15.22
C TRP A 204 -4.56 9.87 14.63
N PRO A 205 -3.54 9.40 15.38
CA PRO A 205 -2.60 8.41 14.87
C PRO A 205 -3.27 7.06 14.61
N ARG A 206 -3.08 6.55 13.39
CA ARG A 206 -3.70 5.32 12.92
C ARG A 206 -2.96 4.04 13.31
N GLN A 207 -1.67 4.12 13.65
CA GLN A 207 -0.86 2.99 14.09
C GLN A 207 -0.55 3.10 15.57
N THR A 208 -0.69 1.99 16.30
CA THR A 208 -0.36 1.93 17.74
C THR A 208 0.91 1.11 18.01
N LEU A 209 1.70 1.51 19.01
CA LEU A 209 2.85 0.73 19.47
C LEU A 209 2.41 -0.69 19.90
N CYS A 210 1.26 -0.79 20.56
CA CYS A 210 0.71 -2.07 20.98
C CYS A 210 0.47 -3.01 19.79
N ALA A 211 -0.10 -2.50 18.69
CA ALA A 211 -0.27 -3.28 17.46
C ALA A 211 1.07 -3.70 16.85
N CYS A 212 2.04 -2.77 16.72
CA CYS A 212 3.37 -3.09 16.19
C CYS A 212 4.04 -4.22 16.98
N GLN A 213 4.04 -4.15 18.31
CA GLN A 213 4.61 -5.18 19.16
C GLN A 213 3.83 -6.50 19.10
N ALA A 214 2.50 -6.44 18.97
CA ALA A 214 1.67 -7.63 18.79
C ALA A 214 1.94 -8.35 17.48
N ILE A 215 2.16 -7.61 16.38
CA ILE A 215 2.55 -8.16 15.08
C ILE A 215 3.94 -8.80 15.17
N ALA A 216 4.93 -8.10 15.74
CA ALA A 216 6.28 -8.65 15.90
C ALA A 216 6.28 -9.97 16.69
N ARG A 217 5.55 -10.03 17.82
CA ARG A 217 5.33 -11.28 18.57
C ARG A 217 4.56 -12.32 17.75
N GLY A 218 3.51 -11.88 17.06
CA GLY A 218 2.63 -12.70 16.23
C GLY A 218 3.38 -13.39 15.09
N GLN A 219 4.37 -12.74 14.49
CA GLN A 219 5.26 -13.31 13.47
C GLN A 219 6.49 -14.00 14.07
N GLY A 220 6.83 -13.71 15.32
CA GLY A 220 7.99 -14.30 15.99
C GLY A 220 9.29 -13.72 15.44
N LEU A 221 9.32 -12.40 15.23
CA LEU A 221 10.52 -11.68 14.82
C LEU A 221 11.53 -11.67 15.96
N ASP A 222 12.82 -11.68 15.60
CA ASP A 222 13.93 -11.58 16.56
C ASP A 222 13.90 -10.19 17.26
N PRO A 223 13.79 -10.13 18.59
CA PRO A 223 13.82 -8.88 19.35
C PRO A 223 15.09 -8.05 19.11
N ASP A 224 16.24 -8.69 18.90
CA ASP A 224 17.53 -7.99 18.65
C ASP A 224 17.63 -7.41 17.23
N ARG A 225 16.58 -7.62 16.43
CA ARG A 225 16.45 -7.16 15.04
C ARG A 225 15.17 -6.38 14.80
N THR A 226 14.39 -6.11 15.84
CA THR A 226 13.08 -5.46 15.74
C THR A 226 13.06 -4.18 16.54
N PHE A 227 12.89 -3.07 15.85
CA PHE A 227 12.94 -1.73 16.39
C PHE A 227 11.56 -1.07 16.28
N PHE A 228 11.24 -0.21 17.26
CA PHE A 228 9.98 0.53 17.31
C PHE A 228 10.30 2.01 17.51
N VAL A 229 9.94 2.84 16.54
CA VAL A 229 10.16 4.29 16.62
C VAL A 229 8.83 5.01 16.49
N LYS A 230 8.71 6.13 17.19
CA LYS A 230 7.53 6.96 17.08
C LYS A 230 7.64 7.88 15.86
N GLN A 231 6.56 8.01 15.11
CA GLN A 231 6.46 9.03 14.06
C GLN A 231 6.38 10.41 14.70
N ASN A 232 7.01 11.40 14.06
CA ASN A 232 6.93 12.76 14.55
C ASN A 232 5.48 13.28 14.53
N VAL A 233 5.05 13.90 15.63
CA VAL A 233 3.70 14.47 15.73
C VAL A 233 3.43 15.55 14.70
N ASN A 234 4.44 16.34 14.32
CA ASN A 234 4.30 17.39 13.32
C ASN A 234 4.09 16.79 11.92
N ALA A 235 4.73 15.65 11.61
CA ALA A 235 4.47 14.94 10.37
C ALA A 235 3.04 14.41 10.31
N ILE A 236 2.56 13.77 11.39
CA ILE A 236 1.17 13.30 11.47
C ILE A 236 0.21 14.47 11.27
N ASP A 237 0.41 15.58 11.97
CA ASP A 237 -0.43 16.77 11.90
C ASP A 237 -0.36 17.50 10.54
N ALA A 238 0.75 17.37 9.82
CA ALA A 238 0.89 17.86 8.45
C ALA A 238 0.17 16.98 7.40
N GLY A 239 -0.32 15.81 7.79
CA GLY A 239 -1.02 14.87 6.90
C GLY A 239 -0.25 13.60 6.55
N ALA A 240 0.88 13.32 7.19
CA ALA A 240 1.58 12.04 7.06
C ALA A 240 0.90 10.96 7.93
N PHE A 241 -0.31 10.56 7.53
CA PHE A 241 -1.14 9.59 8.26
C PHE A 241 -0.54 8.17 8.32
N HIS A 242 0.44 7.88 7.47
CA HIS A 242 1.31 6.71 7.48
C HIS A 242 2.78 7.12 7.32
N ASN A 243 3.71 6.28 7.76
CA ASN A 243 5.14 6.53 7.65
C ASN A 243 5.63 6.59 6.20
N ASP A 244 5.04 5.80 5.29
CA ASP A 244 5.38 5.80 3.86
C ASP A 244 5.03 7.12 3.13
N VAL A 245 4.53 8.14 3.82
CA VAL A 245 4.38 9.52 3.31
C VAL A 245 5.61 10.38 3.61
N VAL A 246 6.45 9.99 4.59
CA VAL A 246 7.63 10.78 5.05
C VAL A 246 8.93 9.97 5.14
N ALA A 247 8.88 8.66 4.91
CA ALA A 247 10.06 7.81 4.86
C ALA A 247 9.87 6.61 3.91
N ALA A 248 10.96 6.16 3.29
CA ALA A 248 11.03 4.98 2.46
C ALA A 248 12.27 4.15 2.79
N SER A 249 12.17 2.83 2.60
CA SER A 249 13.31 1.92 2.74
C SER A 249 13.46 1.01 1.54
N HIS A 250 14.69 0.59 1.26
CA HIS A 250 14.98 -0.46 0.29
C HIS A 250 16.34 -1.10 0.57
N HIS A 251 16.39 -2.39 0.90
CA HIS A 251 17.63 -3.08 1.29
C HIS A 251 18.40 -2.34 2.40
N ASP A 252 19.53 -1.73 2.08
CA ASP A 252 20.41 -1.01 3.00
C ASP A 252 20.13 0.51 3.05
N LEU A 253 19.08 0.96 2.35
CA LEU A 253 18.74 2.37 2.20
C LEU A 253 17.56 2.76 3.09
N LEU A 254 17.72 3.84 3.84
CA LEU A 254 16.66 4.58 4.51
C LEU A 254 16.67 6.03 3.99
N ILE A 255 15.59 6.48 3.36
CA ILE A 255 15.39 7.88 2.98
C ILE A 255 14.23 8.42 3.80
N HIS A 256 14.42 9.53 4.51
CA HIS A 256 13.34 10.13 5.29
C HIS A 256 13.47 11.65 5.39
N HIS A 257 12.33 12.31 5.60
CA HIS A 257 12.31 13.71 6.00
C HIS A 257 12.87 13.87 7.43
N ASP A 258 13.55 14.97 7.75
CA ASP A 258 14.09 15.20 9.11
C ASP A 258 13.01 15.09 10.21
N ALA A 259 11.81 15.56 9.92
CA ALA A 259 10.60 15.43 10.72
C ALA A 259 9.87 14.08 10.58
N ALA A 260 10.48 13.00 10.07
CA ALA A 260 9.79 11.70 9.98
C ALA A 260 9.58 11.05 11.35
N PHE A 261 10.57 11.15 12.24
CA PHE A 261 10.59 10.42 13.52
C PHE A 261 10.66 11.37 14.73
N ASP A 262 10.06 10.95 15.84
CA ASP A 262 10.31 11.48 17.18
C ASP A 262 11.14 10.43 17.94
N ASP A 263 12.46 10.60 17.92
CA ASP A 263 13.42 9.58 18.36
C ASP A 263 14.37 10.08 19.47
N PRO A 264 13.86 10.49 20.64
CA PRO A 264 14.71 10.92 21.75
C PRO A 264 15.54 9.76 22.34
N ALA A 265 15.14 8.52 22.09
CA ALA A 265 15.81 7.32 22.57
C ALA A 265 16.94 6.84 21.66
N GLY A 266 17.11 7.44 20.46
CA GLY A 266 18.15 7.05 19.51
C GLY A 266 17.94 5.67 18.89
N VAL A 267 16.68 5.26 18.70
CA VAL A 267 16.28 3.99 18.07
C VAL A 267 16.86 3.86 16.67
N ILE A 268 16.86 4.93 15.86
CA ILE A 268 17.41 4.88 14.51
C ILE A 268 18.92 4.65 14.56
N ALA A 269 19.64 5.37 15.42
CA ALA A 269 21.09 5.18 15.59
C ALA A 269 21.42 3.76 16.08
N ALA A 270 20.67 3.25 17.06
CA ALA A 270 20.84 1.88 17.55
C ALA A 270 20.58 0.83 16.46
N MET A 271 19.61 1.07 15.56
CA MET A 271 19.36 0.22 14.40
C MET A 271 20.51 0.28 13.39
N GLU A 272 21.07 1.47 13.14
CA GLU A 272 22.23 1.67 12.26
C GLU A 272 23.47 0.94 12.78
N ASP A 273 23.76 1.06 14.08
CA ASP A 273 24.84 0.33 14.74
C ASP A 273 24.63 -1.18 14.62
N ARG A 274 23.41 -1.65 14.89
CA ARG A 274 23.07 -3.06 14.77
C ARG A 274 23.19 -3.57 13.33
N TYR A 275 22.83 -2.75 12.35
CA TYR A 275 23.00 -3.07 10.93
C TYR A 275 24.48 -3.26 10.59
N GLN A 276 25.33 -2.32 11.01
CA GLN A 276 26.77 -2.37 10.81
C GLN A 276 27.41 -3.59 11.47
N GLU A 277 26.98 -3.96 12.68
CA GLU A 277 27.44 -5.18 13.37
C GLU A 277 27.12 -6.47 12.61
N ILE A 278 25.92 -6.55 12.02
CA ILE A 278 25.43 -7.78 11.38
C ILE A 278 26.00 -7.93 9.96
N PHE A 279 26.03 -6.83 9.20
CA PHE A 279 26.35 -6.87 7.77
C PHE A 279 27.77 -6.37 7.45
N GLY A 280 28.47 -5.76 8.41
CA GLY A 280 29.83 -5.24 8.22
C GLY A 280 29.89 -3.98 7.35
N THR A 281 28.75 -3.45 6.91
CA THR A 281 28.62 -2.24 6.11
C THR A 281 27.60 -1.28 6.74
N PRO A 282 27.75 0.04 6.53
CA PRO A 282 26.85 1.00 7.13
C PRO A 282 25.50 0.97 6.42
N LEU A 283 24.43 1.23 7.18
CA LEU A 283 23.15 1.58 6.59
C LEU A 283 23.30 2.92 5.84
N ARG A 284 22.83 3.00 4.60
CA ARG A 284 22.80 4.24 3.83
C ARG A 284 21.58 5.04 4.25
N ARG A 285 21.79 6.02 5.13
CA ARG A 285 20.73 6.91 5.59
C ARG A 285 20.82 8.26 4.88
N ILE A 286 19.72 8.64 4.23
CA ILE A 286 19.54 9.93 3.58
C ILE A 286 18.46 10.70 4.33
N VAL A 287 18.85 11.84 4.89
CA VAL A 287 17.92 12.75 5.58
C VAL A 287 17.67 13.94 4.68
N VAL A 288 16.42 14.15 4.30
CA VAL A 288 16.00 15.36 3.58
C VAL A 288 15.62 16.40 4.63
N SER A 289 16.35 17.51 4.65
CA SER A 289 16.09 18.60 5.59
C SER A 289 14.88 19.44 5.17
N GLU A 290 14.26 20.10 6.15
CA GLU A 290 13.18 21.08 5.92
C GLU A 290 13.58 22.19 4.91
N SER A 291 14.88 22.51 4.80
CA SER A 291 15.38 23.49 3.83
C SER A 291 15.52 22.97 2.40
N GLU A 292 15.64 21.66 2.21
CA GLU A 292 15.72 21.04 0.89
C GLU A 292 14.32 20.75 0.33
N LEU A 293 13.41 20.30 1.18
CA LEU A 293 12.00 20.10 0.87
C LEU A 293 11.22 20.28 2.17
N SER A 294 10.28 21.23 2.20
CA SER A 294 9.46 21.42 3.39
C SER A 294 8.60 20.20 3.68
N LEU A 295 8.22 19.98 4.94
CA LEU A 295 7.31 18.90 5.30
C LEU A 295 5.98 18.97 4.53
N ALA A 296 5.47 20.19 4.29
CA ALA A 296 4.26 20.40 3.52
C ALA A 296 4.41 19.94 2.05
N ASP A 297 5.57 20.20 1.44
CA ASP A 297 5.86 19.78 0.08
C ASP A 297 6.14 18.28 0.00
N ALA A 298 6.78 17.70 1.01
CA ALA A 298 6.93 16.25 1.13
C ALA A 298 5.57 15.53 1.12
N VAL A 299 4.62 16.04 1.92
CA VAL A 299 3.25 15.51 1.99
C VAL A 299 2.46 15.77 0.71
N SER A 300 2.61 16.95 0.06
CA SER A 300 1.82 17.27 -1.14
C SER A 300 2.34 16.57 -2.40
N THR A 301 3.65 16.35 -2.51
CA THR A 301 4.28 15.71 -3.67
C THR A 301 4.31 14.20 -3.58
N TYR A 302 4.18 13.63 -2.38
CA TYR A 302 4.32 12.19 -2.12
C TYR A 302 5.72 11.65 -2.50
N LEU A 303 6.77 12.48 -2.37
CA LEU A 303 8.15 12.07 -2.68
C LEU A 303 8.54 10.76 -1.97
N PHE A 304 8.27 10.67 -0.66
CA PHE A 304 8.60 9.46 0.12
C PHE A 304 7.64 8.30 -0.11
N ASN A 305 6.48 8.55 -0.73
CA ASN A 305 5.57 7.50 -1.18
C ASN A 305 5.94 6.94 -2.57
N SER A 306 7.16 7.21 -3.01
CA SER A 306 7.72 6.59 -4.21
C SER A 306 8.02 5.10 -3.99
N GLN A 307 7.99 4.34 -5.07
CA GLN A 307 8.34 2.91 -5.05
C GLN A 307 9.81 2.75 -5.47
N ILE A 308 10.59 2.05 -4.66
CA ILE A 308 11.97 1.68 -4.99
C ILE A 308 11.97 0.21 -5.42
N VAL A 309 12.59 -0.12 -6.55
CA VAL A 309 12.71 -1.50 -7.03
C VAL A 309 14.12 -1.85 -7.49
N THR A 310 14.57 -3.07 -7.25
CA THR A 310 15.80 -3.61 -7.84
C THR A 310 15.44 -4.34 -9.14
N PRO A 311 15.95 -3.92 -10.31
CA PRO A 311 15.74 -4.66 -11.55
C PRO A 311 16.19 -6.11 -11.41
N ARG A 312 15.49 -7.04 -12.06
CA ARG A 312 15.72 -8.48 -11.87
C ARG A 312 17.11 -8.90 -12.31
N GLN A 313 17.61 -8.36 -13.42
CA GLN A 313 18.97 -8.65 -13.90
C GLN A 313 20.08 -8.15 -12.95
N CYS A 314 19.71 -7.33 -11.98
CA CYS A 314 20.61 -6.69 -11.04
C CYS A 314 20.63 -7.35 -9.66
N VAL A 315 19.68 -8.24 -9.38
CA VAL A 315 19.61 -9.00 -8.13
C VAL A 315 20.87 -9.85 -7.99
N GLY A 316 21.60 -9.69 -6.88
CA GLY A 316 22.86 -10.39 -6.60
C GLY A 316 24.13 -9.70 -7.06
N THR A 317 24.01 -8.53 -7.68
CA THR A 317 25.18 -7.74 -8.09
C THR A 317 25.44 -6.61 -7.09
N SER A 318 26.69 -6.47 -6.65
CA SER A 318 27.09 -5.44 -5.67
C SER A 318 27.05 -4.02 -6.22
N GLU A 319 26.96 -3.85 -7.55
CA GLU A 319 26.99 -2.55 -8.22
C GLU A 319 25.61 -2.05 -8.70
N ALA A 320 24.56 -2.86 -8.59
CA ALA A 320 23.28 -2.45 -9.14
C ALA A 320 22.52 -1.48 -8.25
N LYS A 321 22.25 -0.31 -8.81
CA LYS A 321 21.45 0.73 -8.19
C LYS A 321 19.97 0.50 -8.48
N PRO A 322 19.09 0.64 -7.48
CA PRO A 322 17.66 0.48 -7.69
C PRO A 322 17.09 1.59 -8.61
N VAL A 323 15.89 1.35 -9.10
CA VAL A 323 15.07 2.32 -9.84
C VAL A 323 14.06 2.92 -8.87
N LEU A 324 13.85 4.23 -8.98
CA LEU A 324 12.84 4.95 -8.22
C LEU A 324 11.65 5.28 -9.12
N ILE A 325 10.45 4.94 -8.69
CA ILE A 325 9.19 5.20 -9.40
C ILE A 325 8.40 6.22 -8.58
N CYS A 326 8.33 7.46 -9.08
CA CYS A 326 7.72 8.61 -8.42
C CYS A 326 6.39 8.99 -9.07
N PRO A 327 5.45 9.62 -8.34
CA PRO A 327 4.30 10.25 -8.96
C PRO A 327 4.72 11.52 -9.72
N THR A 328 3.97 11.91 -10.76
CA THR A 328 4.25 13.11 -11.59
C THR A 328 4.27 14.42 -10.78
N GLN A 329 3.61 14.47 -9.62
CA GLN A 329 3.65 15.60 -8.69
C GLN A 329 5.08 15.92 -8.23
N VAL A 330 5.93 14.91 -8.07
CA VAL A 330 7.36 15.11 -7.75
C VAL A 330 8.08 15.80 -8.90
N GLN A 331 7.79 15.42 -10.16
CA GLN A 331 8.39 16.04 -11.34
C GLN A 331 7.96 17.50 -11.51
N GLN A 332 6.70 17.80 -11.19
CA GLN A 332 6.09 19.11 -11.37
C GLN A 332 6.49 20.10 -10.27
N HIS A 333 6.94 19.62 -9.11
CA HIS A 333 7.36 20.46 -7.99
C HIS A 333 8.87 20.72 -8.03
N GLU A 334 9.26 22.00 -8.07
CA GLU A 334 10.65 22.41 -8.29
C GLU A 334 11.64 21.79 -7.29
N ALA A 335 11.37 21.93 -5.99
CA ALA A 335 12.26 21.41 -4.93
C ALA A 335 12.38 19.88 -4.94
N ALA A 336 11.25 19.17 -5.10
CA ALA A 336 11.23 17.71 -5.12
C ALA A 336 11.92 17.16 -6.38
N ASN A 337 11.70 17.79 -7.53
CA ASN A 337 12.40 17.42 -8.76
C ASN A 337 13.92 17.68 -8.64
N ALA A 338 14.34 18.81 -8.05
CA ALA A 338 15.76 19.10 -7.83
C ALA A 338 16.43 18.04 -6.95
N LEU A 339 15.77 17.60 -5.87
CA LEU A 339 16.24 16.50 -5.02
C LEU A 339 16.38 15.18 -5.79
N ILE A 340 15.39 14.84 -6.61
CA ILE A 340 15.45 13.64 -7.44
C ILE A 340 16.63 13.69 -8.42
N GLN A 341 16.87 14.84 -9.04
CA GLN A 341 18.00 15.00 -9.94
C GLN A 341 19.35 14.86 -9.19
N SER A 342 19.48 15.39 -7.97
CA SER A 342 20.70 15.21 -7.17
C SER A 342 20.89 13.74 -6.74
N TRP A 343 19.80 13.01 -6.46
CA TRP A 343 19.85 11.59 -6.15
C TRP A 343 20.35 10.72 -7.32
N ILE A 344 20.04 11.09 -8.56
CA ILE A 344 20.57 10.38 -9.74
C ILE A 344 21.99 10.86 -10.10
N ALA A 345 22.19 12.18 -10.22
CA ALA A 345 23.40 12.73 -10.83
C ALA A 345 24.59 12.78 -9.87
N GLU A 346 24.37 13.17 -8.62
CA GLU A 346 25.46 13.45 -7.67
C GLU A 346 25.74 12.25 -6.77
N SER A 347 24.71 11.75 -6.08
CA SER A 347 24.86 10.61 -5.18
C SER A 347 24.88 9.27 -5.92
N GLY A 348 24.28 9.23 -7.12
CA GLY A 348 24.05 8.00 -7.86
C GLY A 348 23.32 6.97 -7.01
N LEU A 349 22.33 7.40 -6.22
CA LEU A 349 21.53 6.55 -5.35
C LEU A 349 20.65 5.59 -6.15
N PHE A 350 20.15 6.07 -7.28
CA PHE A 350 19.29 5.35 -8.21
C PHE A 350 19.96 5.26 -9.58
N SER A 351 19.70 4.17 -10.31
CA SER A 351 20.13 4.03 -11.71
C SER A 351 19.24 4.84 -12.65
N GLU A 352 17.98 4.97 -12.29
CA GLU A 352 16.94 5.59 -13.09
C GLU A 352 15.81 6.10 -12.20
N VAL A 353 15.12 7.16 -12.64
CA VAL A 353 13.86 7.61 -12.06
C VAL A 353 12.79 7.60 -13.13
N GLN A 354 11.68 6.95 -12.82
CA GLN A 354 10.48 6.90 -13.64
C GLN A 354 9.37 7.70 -12.99
N PHE A 355 8.59 8.42 -13.80
CA PHE A 355 7.43 9.17 -13.34
C PHE A 355 6.16 8.51 -13.85
N VAL A 356 5.21 8.26 -12.95
CA VAL A 356 3.91 7.66 -13.26
C VAL A 356 2.79 8.64 -12.96
N ASP A 357 1.85 8.76 -13.89
CA ASP A 357 0.60 9.47 -13.63
C ASP A 357 -0.33 8.55 -12.83
N LEU A 358 -0.61 8.96 -11.59
CA LEU A 358 -1.52 8.30 -10.67
C LEU A 358 -2.54 9.33 -10.15
N SER A 359 -2.94 10.30 -10.98
CA SER A 359 -3.78 11.43 -10.58
C SER A 359 -5.02 11.01 -9.77
N GLN A 360 -5.67 9.91 -10.14
CA GLN A 360 -6.87 9.42 -9.46
C GLN A 360 -6.56 8.83 -8.09
N SER A 361 -5.46 8.08 -7.95
CA SER A 361 -5.03 7.52 -6.66
C SER A 361 -4.45 8.62 -5.76
N MET A 362 -3.66 9.53 -6.31
CA MET A 362 -3.07 10.67 -5.61
C MET A 362 -4.13 11.60 -5.04
N SER A 363 -5.23 11.85 -5.75
CA SER A 363 -6.38 12.61 -5.24
C SER A 363 -7.07 11.90 -4.05
N GLY A 364 -6.98 10.58 -3.98
CA GLY A 364 -7.37 9.78 -2.81
C GLY A 364 -6.30 9.70 -1.71
N GLY A 365 -5.12 10.28 -1.93
CA GLY A 365 -3.97 10.25 -1.03
C GLY A 365 -3.14 8.98 -1.08
N GLY A 366 -3.02 8.32 -2.24
CA GLY A 366 -2.11 7.20 -2.42
C GLY A 366 -1.22 7.35 -3.64
N GLY A 367 0.10 7.32 -3.43
CA GLY A 367 1.10 7.32 -4.50
C GLY A 367 1.54 5.91 -4.89
N PRO A 368 2.68 5.78 -5.61
CA PRO A 368 3.18 4.49 -6.09
C PRO A 368 3.37 3.44 -5.00
N ALA A 369 3.86 3.85 -3.82
CA ALA A 369 4.07 2.96 -2.69
C ALA A 369 2.76 2.49 -2.06
N CYS A 370 1.76 3.36 -1.88
CA CYS A 370 0.49 2.96 -1.29
C CYS A 370 -0.20 1.84 -2.08
N LEU A 371 -0.06 1.83 -3.41
CA LEU A 371 -0.68 0.85 -4.30
C LEU A 371 -0.07 -0.56 -4.25
N ARG A 372 1.07 -0.74 -3.56
CA ARG A 372 1.83 -2.00 -3.59
C ARG A 372 2.19 -2.51 -2.19
N LEU A 373 2.04 -3.82 -2.01
CA LEU A 373 2.57 -4.58 -0.88
C LEU A 373 3.86 -5.28 -1.31
N ARG A 374 4.93 -5.06 -0.55
CA ARG A 374 6.23 -5.69 -0.75
C ARG A 374 6.27 -7.05 -0.09
N ILE A 375 6.69 -8.08 -0.82
CA ILE A 375 6.72 -9.46 -0.34
C ILE A 375 8.09 -10.09 -0.65
N PRO A 376 9.06 -10.01 0.27
CA PRO A 376 10.36 -10.65 0.11
C PRO A 376 10.24 -12.18 0.16
N MET A 377 10.72 -12.84 -0.89
CA MET A 377 10.67 -14.29 -1.08
C MET A 377 11.99 -14.81 -1.64
N THR A 378 12.30 -16.09 -1.39
CA THR A 378 13.31 -16.80 -2.18
C THR A 378 12.73 -17.17 -3.56
N GLU A 379 13.59 -17.51 -4.51
CA GLU A 379 13.17 -18.02 -5.83
C GLU A 379 12.22 -19.22 -5.70
N GLN A 380 12.54 -20.15 -4.80
CA GLN A 380 11.73 -21.35 -4.55
C GLN A 380 10.33 -20.98 -4.03
N GLN A 381 10.24 -20.02 -3.10
CA GLN A 381 8.96 -19.54 -2.57
C GLN A 381 8.15 -18.80 -3.64
N LEU A 382 8.82 -18.03 -4.50
CA LEU A 382 8.17 -17.35 -5.63
C LEU A 382 7.52 -18.32 -6.61
N GLN A 383 8.18 -19.45 -6.91
CA GLN A 383 7.65 -20.50 -7.79
C GLN A 383 6.42 -21.23 -7.21
N GLN A 384 6.21 -21.13 -5.90
CA GLN A 384 5.09 -21.71 -5.18
C GLN A 384 3.86 -20.77 -5.10
N THR A 385 3.97 -19.56 -5.64
CA THR A 385 2.85 -18.61 -5.69
C THR A 385 1.80 -19.02 -6.72
N ASN A 386 0.58 -18.51 -6.56
CA ASN A 386 -0.48 -18.80 -7.51
C ASN A 386 -0.34 -17.94 -8.77
N ALA A 387 0.05 -18.59 -9.88
CA ALA A 387 0.27 -17.96 -11.17
C ALA A 387 -0.96 -17.19 -11.71
N ARG A 388 -2.18 -17.47 -11.25
CA ARG A 388 -3.38 -16.72 -11.68
C ARG A 388 -3.38 -15.26 -11.27
N PHE A 389 -2.67 -14.93 -10.19
CA PHE A 389 -2.54 -13.55 -9.71
C PHE A 389 -1.26 -12.90 -10.24
N ARG A 390 -0.46 -13.62 -11.03
CA ARG A 390 0.76 -13.10 -11.61
C ARG A 390 0.41 -12.13 -12.73
N TRP A 391 1.00 -10.94 -12.72
CA TRP A 391 0.87 -10.04 -13.86
C TRP A 391 1.56 -10.67 -15.08
N THR A 392 0.86 -10.71 -16.21
CA THR A 392 1.40 -11.07 -17.53
C THR A 392 0.88 -10.08 -18.56
N PRO A 393 1.56 -9.92 -19.71
CA PRO A 393 1.05 -9.08 -20.80
C PRO A 393 -0.38 -9.45 -21.22
N GLU A 394 -0.72 -10.74 -21.24
CA GLU A 394 -2.05 -11.23 -21.62
C GLU A 394 -3.11 -10.91 -20.57
N LEU A 395 -2.78 -11.03 -19.28
CA LEU A 395 -3.70 -10.61 -18.21
C LEU A 395 -3.92 -9.10 -18.24
N ASP A 396 -2.85 -8.33 -18.43
CA ASP A 396 -2.89 -6.87 -18.54
C ASP A 396 -3.79 -6.40 -19.68
N GLU A 397 -3.65 -6.98 -20.88
CA GLU A 397 -4.48 -6.66 -22.04
C GLU A 397 -5.96 -6.96 -21.77
N ARG A 398 -6.27 -8.15 -21.24
CA ARG A 398 -7.66 -8.54 -20.92
C ARG A 398 -8.28 -7.66 -19.84
N LEU A 399 -7.50 -7.22 -18.87
CA LEU A 399 -7.96 -6.28 -17.84
C LEU A 399 -8.30 -4.93 -18.48
N ARG A 400 -7.44 -4.39 -19.37
CA ARG A 400 -7.69 -3.12 -20.07
C ARG A 400 -8.95 -3.18 -20.94
N GLU A 401 -9.13 -4.26 -21.69
CA GLU A 401 -10.35 -4.48 -22.49
C GLU A 401 -11.60 -4.51 -21.61
N THR A 402 -11.52 -5.20 -20.47
CA THR A 402 -12.64 -5.30 -19.51
C THR A 402 -12.94 -3.94 -18.88
N ILE A 403 -11.91 -3.18 -18.50
CA ILE A 403 -12.07 -1.82 -17.95
C ILE A 403 -12.73 -0.91 -18.99
N GLN A 404 -12.21 -0.88 -20.22
CA GLN A 404 -12.76 -0.06 -21.29
C GLN A 404 -14.24 -0.35 -21.56
N ARG A 405 -14.65 -1.61 -21.45
CA ARG A 405 -16.02 -2.03 -21.74
C ARG A 405 -16.99 -1.80 -20.59
N PHE A 406 -16.55 -1.95 -19.34
CA PHE A 406 -17.47 -2.04 -18.21
C PHE A 406 -17.31 -0.94 -17.16
N TYR A 407 -16.17 -0.26 -17.06
CA TYR A 407 -15.95 0.74 -16.01
C TYR A 407 -16.62 2.07 -16.33
N PRO A 408 -17.17 2.77 -15.32
CA PRO A 408 -17.56 4.17 -15.47
C PRO A 408 -16.33 5.04 -15.77
N THR A 409 -16.50 6.02 -16.66
CA THR A 409 -15.46 7.02 -16.97
C THR A 409 -15.64 8.31 -16.18
N GLN A 410 -16.81 8.53 -15.59
CA GLN A 410 -17.10 9.64 -14.68
C GLN A 410 -18.14 9.15 -13.68
N VAL A 411 -17.91 9.41 -12.40
CA VAL A 411 -18.92 9.13 -11.37
C VAL A 411 -18.78 10.06 -10.17
N SER A 412 -19.91 10.57 -9.70
CA SER A 412 -20.04 11.24 -8.40
C SER A 412 -20.61 10.29 -7.34
N LEU A 413 -20.46 10.65 -6.06
CA LEU A 413 -21.02 9.83 -4.98
C LEU A 413 -22.55 9.67 -5.08
N SER A 414 -23.28 10.70 -5.50
CA SER A 414 -24.73 10.61 -5.70
C SER A 414 -25.10 9.66 -6.85
N GLU A 415 -24.36 9.70 -7.95
CA GLU A 415 -24.61 8.81 -9.10
C GLU A 415 -24.30 7.35 -8.76
N LEU A 416 -23.33 7.08 -7.88
CA LEU A 416 -23.03 5.73 -7.40
C LEU A 416 -24.23 5.06 -6.71
N ALA A 417 -25.18 5.83 -6.18
CA ALA A 417 -26.38 5.29 -5.55
C ALA A 417 -27.41 4.82 -6.58
N HIS A 418 -27.36 5.33 -7.82
CA HIS A 418 -28.31 4.96 -8.87
C HIS A 418 -28.18 3.49 -9.24
N ARG A 419 -29.32 2.80 -9.34
CA ARG A 419 -29.39 1.36 -9.65
C ARG A 419 -28.58 0.95 -10.87
N ASP A 420 -28.62 1.75 -11.95
CA ASP A 420 -27.93 1.43 -13.21
C ASP A 420 -26.41 1.46 -13.04
N VAL A 421 -25.89 2.41 -12.26
CA VAL A 421 -24.45 2.54 -11.97
C VAL A 421 -23.98 1.39 -11.07
N VAL A 422 -24.77 1.03 -10.05
CA VAL A 422 -24.51 -0.15 -9.20
C VAL A 422 -24.46 -1.43 -10.06
N THR A 423 -25.44 -1.59 -10.95
CA THR A 423 -25.52 -2.75 -11.86
C THR A 423 -24.30 -2.80 -12.78
N GLN A 424 -23.91 -1.66 -13.35
CA GLN A 424 -22.70 -1.55 -14.16
C GLN A 424 -21.44 -1.93 -13.37
N ALA A 425 -21.28 -1.40 -12.15
CA ALA A 425 -20.15 -1.71 -11.28
C ALA A 425 -20.08 -3.20 -10.94
N LYS A 426 -21.19 -3.82 -10.54
CA LYS A 426 -21.25 -5.26 -10.27
C LYS A 426 -20.92 -6.11 -11.50
N ASN A 427 -21.42 -5.72 -12.68
CA ASN A 427 -21.07 -6.40 -13.93
C ASN A 427 -19.57 -6.31 -14.20
N ALA A 428 -18.97 -5.12 -14.03
CA ALA A 428 -17.54 -4.93 -14.17
C ALA A 428 -16.75 -5.82 -13.19
N GLN A 429 -17.18 -5.91 -11.92
CA GLN A 429 -16.54 -6.78 -10.93
C GLN A 429 -16.66 -8.26 -11.27
N ALA A 430 -17.82 -8.69 -11.77
CA ALA A 430 -18.03 -10.08 -12.19
C ALA A 430 -17.13 -10.45 -13.36
N GLU A 431 -17.03 -9.59 -14.38
CA GLU A 431 -16.16 -9.83 -15.54
C GLU A 431 -14.68 -9.84 -15.17
N ILE A 432 -14.23 -8.91 -14.31
CA ILE A 432 -12.86 -8.94 -13.76
C ILE A 432 -12.64 -10.22 -12.96
N GLY A 433 -13.58 -10.63 -12.11
CA GLY A 433 -13.48 -11.85 -11.31
C GLY A 433 -13.26 -13.11 -12.14
N LYS A 434 -13.91 -13.23 -13.31
CA LYS A 434 -13.70 -14.34 -14.26
C LYS A 434 -12.24 -14.44 -14.72
N LEU A 435 -11.51 -13.32 -14.78
CA LEU A 435 -10.10 -13.28 -15.14
C LEU A 435 -9.18 -13.89 -14.06
N PHE A 436 -9.68 -14.17 -12.85
CA PHE A 436 -8.90 -14.77 -11.76
C PHE A 436 -9.35 -16.20 -11.39
N LEU A 437 -10.42 -16.71 -12.02
CA LEU A 437 -10.88 -18.09 -11.87
C LEU A 437 -9.90 -19.11 -12.50
N SER A 438 -9.93 -20.36 -12.04
CA SER A 438 -9.22 -21.47 -12.72
C SER A 438 -9.81 -21.71 -14.11
N GLU A 439 -9.05 -22.31 -15.02
CA GLU A 439 -9.52 -22.62 -16.38
C GLU A 439 -10.78 -23.51 -16.36
N GLU A 440 -10.84 -24.50 -15.45
CA GLU A 440 -12.00 -25.36 -15.23
C GLU A 440 -13.25 -24.58 -14.77
N LEU A 441 -13.07 -23.59 -13.90
CA LEU A 441 -14.16 -22.73 -13.44
C LEU A 441 -14.56 -21.68 -14.47
N ARG A 442 -13.62 -21.21 -15.31
CA ARG A 442 -13.92 -20.29 -16.42
C ARG A 442 -14.77 -20.96 -17.49
N ALA A 443 -14.46 -22.21 -17.86
CA ALA A 443 -15.24 -22.98 -18.84
C ALA A 443 -16.68 -23.28 -18.37
N SER A 444 -16.93 -23.25 -17.06
CA SER A 444 -18.27 -23.42 -16.47
C SER A 444 -19.01 -22.08 -16.26
N ALA A 445 -18.32 -20.94 -16.38
CA ALA A 445 -18.86 -19.60 -16.15
C ALA A 445 -19.09 -18.80 -17.45
N GLN A 446 -18.71 -19.37 -18.60
CA GLN A 446 -19.07 -18.96 -19.95
C GLN A 446 -20.30 -19.75 -20.40
#